data_AF-A0A4Q0YTQ1-F1
#
_entry.id   AF-A0A4Q0YTQ1-F1
#
_cell.length_a   1.000
_cell.length_b   1.000
_cell.length_c   1.000
_cell.angle_alpha   90.00
_cell.angle_beta   90.00
_cell.angle_gamma   90.00
#
_symmetry.space_group_name_H-M   'P 1'
#
loop_
_entity.id
_entity.type
_entity.pdbx_description
1 polymer ?
#
loop_
_entity_poly.entity_id
_entity_poly.type
_entity_poly.pdbx_seq_one_letter_code
_entity_poly.pdbx_strand_id
1 'polypeptide(L)'
;MKNMDNKTITHHKVPQGATLSENGCFFSIHAPQVNKLKLAIFDHNGTPEFHDLGARNGPLFQIFLPNIKSGTQYSYFYSSSDKEVWLIDPYAKKISAHPVCKKSYASVVTNNEFDWQGVVQPTVGRDQTLVYEVHVKGLTQQHPDIPEPFV
;
A
#
# COMPACT_ATOMS: atom_id res chain seq x y z
N MET A 1 -5.22 5.03 44.88
CA MET A 1 -5.05 4.23 43.65
C MET A 1 -5.39 5.16 42.49
N LYS A 2 -4.38 5.59 41.72
CA LYS A 2 -4.57 6.56 40.63
C LYS A 2 -5.25 5.85 39.46
N ASN A 3 -6.46 6.28 39.11
CA ASN A 3 -7.13 5.85 37.89
C ASN A 3 -6.30 6.35 36.70
N MET A 4 -5.82 5.40 35.90
CA MET A 4 -4.97 5.67 34.75
C MET A 4 -5.84 6.24 33.63
N ASP A 5 -5.46 7.43 33.20
CA ASP A 5 -6.17 8.29 32.28
C ASP A 5 -6.56 7.58 30.97
N ASN A 6 -7.85 7.71 30.62
CA ASN A 6 -8.33 7.52 29.25
C ASN A 6 -7.65 8.56 28.37
N LYS A 7 -6.44 8.23 27.89
CA LYS A 7 -5.72 9.03 26.92
C LYS A 7 -6.55 9.01 25.64
N THR A 8 -7.31 10.07 25.42
CA THR A 8 -7.99 10.39 24.17
C THR A 8 -7.02 10.11 23.04
N ILE A 9 -7.27 9.05 22.27
CA ILE A 9 -6.56 8.83 21.01
C ILE A 9 -7.02 9.99 20.15
N THR A 10 -6.21 11.05 20.09
CA THR A 10 -6.36 12.11 19.11
C THR A 10 -6.57 11.43 17.77
N HIS A 11 -7.68 11.74 17.10
CA HIS A 11 -8.03 11.22 15.77
C HIS A 11 -6.95 11.62 14.75
N HIS A 12 -5.78 10.96 14.80
CA HIS A 12 -4.86 10.93 13.70
C HIS A 12 -5.60 10.16 12.61
N LYS A 13 -6.11 10.92 11.64
CA LYS A 13 -6.75 10.39 10.44
C LYS A 13 -5.82 9.35 9.85
N VAL A 14 -6.14 8.07 10.03
CA VAL A 14 -5.33 6.97 9.50
C VAL A 14 -5.21 7.19 7.99
N PRO A 15 -3.99 7.22 7.42
CA PRO A 15 -3.80 7.39 5.99
C PRO A 15 -4.53 6.29 5.21
N GLN A 16 -4.95 6.60 3.99
CA GLN A 16 -5.52 5.59 3.10
C GLN A 16 -4.45 4.61 2.62
N GLY A 17 -4.89 3.39 2.32
CA GLY A 17 -4.02 2.27 2.00
C GLY A 17 -3.57 1.48 3.23
N ALA A 18 -2.53 0.68 3.04
CA ALA A 18 -1.83 -0.02 4.12
C ALA A 18 -0.78 0.89 4.79
N THR A 19 -0.91 1.07 6.10
CA THR A 19 0.00 1.84 6.95
C THR A 19 0.57 0.93 8.03
N LEU A 20 1.87 0.60 7.91
CA LEU A 20 2.59 -0.16 8.92
C LEU A 20 2.68 0.60 10.24
N SER A 21 2.66 -0.16 11.33
CA SER A 21 2.89 0.25 12.71
C SER A 21 3.82 -0.76 13.37
N GLU A 22 4.28 -0.49 14.60
CA GLU A 22 5.16 -1.40 15.36
C GLU A 22 4.56 -2.82 15.51
N ASN A 23 3.24 -2.91 15.72
CA ASN A 23 2.55 -4.15 16.10
C ASN A 23 1.66 -4.74 14.99
N GLY A 24 1.68 -4.18 13.78
CA GLY A 24 0.80 -4.64 12.69
C GLY A 24 0.60 -3.59 11.61
N CYS A 25 -0.55 -3.63 10.94
CA CYS A 25 -0.87 -2.72 9.85
C CYS A 25 -2.31 -2.25 9.93
N PHE A 26 -2.50 -0.94 9.73
CA PHE A 26 -3.81 -0.37 9.47
C PHE A 26 -4.10 -0.42 7.97
N PHE A 27 -5.29 -0.89 7.60
CA PHE A 27 -5.80 -0.86 6.24
C PHE A 27 -7.00 0.08 6.19
N SER A 28 -7.01 0.98 5.21
CA SER A 28 -8.07 1.98 5.07
C SER A 28 -8.39 2.25 3.61
N ILE A 29 -9.62 1.94 3.18
CA ILE A 29 -10.10 2.17 1.81
C ILE A 29 -11.39 2.97 1.79
N HIS A 30 -11.50 3.89 0.81
CA HIS A 30 -12.72 4.63 0.54
C HIS A 30 -13.62 3.86 -0.45
N ALA A 31 -14.80 3.43 0.00
CA ALA A 31 -15.76 2.70 -0.82
C ALA A 31 -17.22 2.97 -0.38
N PRO A 32 -17.75 4.19 -0.57
CA PRO A 32 -19.02 4.61 0.00
C PRO A 32 -20.26 3.86 -0.53
N GLN A 33 -20.16 3.28 -1.74
CA GLN A 33 -21.26 2.60 -2.42
C GLN A 33 -21.32 1.08 -2.15
N VAL A 34 -20.37 0.56 -1.36
CA VAL A 34 -20.28 -0.87 -1.05
C VAL A 34 -20.63 -1.07 0.43
N ASN A 35 -21.40 -2.12 0.72
CA ASN A 35 -21.80 -2.46 2.08
C ASN A 35 -20.97 -3.61 2.68
N LYS A 36 -20.33 -4.42 1.83
CA LYS A 36 -19.49 -5.56 2.25
C LYS A 36 -18.25 -5.60 1.39
N LEU A 37 -17.10 -5.57 2.04
CA LEU A 37 -15.81 -5.73 1.43
C LEU A 37 -14.96 -6.59 2.36
N LYS A 38 -14.19 -7.51 1.78
CA LYS A 38 -13.21 -8.29 2.53
C LYS A 38 -11.80 -7.80 2.22
N LEU A 39 -10.93 -7.89 3.21
CA LEU A 39 -9.49 -7.79 3.03
C LEU A 39 -8.93 -9.22 3.00
N ALA A 40 -8.23 -9.58 1.94
CA ALA A 40 -7.52 -10.85 1.84
C ALA A 40 -6.03 -10.62 2.10
N ILE A 41 -5.48 -11.29 3.11
CA ILE A 41 -4.04 -11.35 3.38
C ILE A 41 -3.52 -12.67 2.83
N PHE A 42 -2.43 -12.64 2.06
CA PHE A 42 -1.86 -13.86 1.50
C PHE A 42 -0.68 -14.35 2.34
N ASP A 43 -0.64 -15.66 2.58
CA ASP A 43 0.53 -16.33 3.15
C ASP A 43 1.65 -16.51 2.11
N HIS A 44 2.75 -17.14 2.53
CA HIS A 44 3.91 -17.42 1.66
C HIS A 44 3.60 -18.36 0.47
N ASN A 45 2.51 -19.13 0.55
CA ASN A 45 2.05 -20.02 -0.51
C ASN A 45 0.99 -19.36 -1.41
N GLY A 46 0.60 -18.11 -1.12
CA GLY A 46 -0.45 -17.41 -1.84
C GLY A 46 -1.87 -17.75 -1.40
N THR A 47 -2.04 -18.45 -0.29
CA THR A 47 -3.35 -18.80 0.27
C THR A 47 -3.97 -17.56 0.92
N PRO A 48 -5.22 -17.18 0.58
CA PRO A 48 -5.88 -16.03 1.18
C PRO A 48 -6.50 -16.35 2.54
N GLU A 49 -6.18 -15.54 3.54
CA GLU A 49 -6.96 -15.37 4.76
C GLU A 49 -7.86 -14.14 4.61
N PHE A 50 -9.18 -14.31 4.78
CA PHE A 50 -10.16 -13.24 4.59
C PHE A 50 -10.58 -12.61 5.91
N HIS A 51 -10.62 -11.28 5.94
CA HIS A 51 -11.11 -10.48 7.06
C HIS A 51 -12.25 -9.57 6.61
N ASP A 52 -13.37 -9.60 7.32
CA ASP A 52 -14.51 -8.72 7.03
C ASP A 52 -14.21 -7.28 7.47
N LEU A 53 -14.40 -6.33 6.56
CA LEU A 53 -14.34 -4.91 6.86
C LEU A 53 -15.75 -4.46 7.29
N GLY A 54 -16.18 -4.85 8.50
CA GLY A 54 -17.59 -4.82 8.89
C GLY A 54 -18.09 -3.57 9.60
N ALA A 55 -17.22 -2.74 10.20
CA ALA A 55 -17.64 -1.56 10.95
C ALA A 55 -17.34 -0.28 10.17
N ARG A 56 -18.39 0.38 9.70
CA ARG A 56 -18.30 1.61 8.90
C ARG A 56 -18.72 2.83 9.72
N ASN A 57 -17.79 3.76 9.94
CA ASN A 57 -18.10 5.14 10.37
C ASN A 57 -17.85 6.08 9.18
N GLY A 58 -18.86 6.32 8.34
CA GLY A 58 -18.76 7.19 7.16
C GLY A 58 -18.37 6.47 5.86
N PRO A 59 -17.56 7.06 4.96
CA PRO A 59 -17.29 6.48 3.64
C PRO A 59 -16.06 5.53 3.60
N LEU A 60 -15.41 5.31 4.74
CA LEU A 60 -14.17 4.54 4.87
C LEU A 60 -14.42 3.18 5.51
N PHE A 61 -13.81 2.15 4.92
CA PHE A 61 -13.60 0.86 5.55
C PHE A 61 -12.22 0.85 6.19
N GLN A 62 -12.14 0.44 7.45
CA GLN A 62 -10.90 0.42 8.19
C GLN A 62 -10.79 -0.84 9.03
N ILE A 63 -9.59 -1.42 9.08
CA ILE A 63 -9.26 -2.52 9.98
C ILE A 63 -7.79 -2.40 10.41
N PHE A 64 -7.52 -2.76 11.66
CA PHE A 64 -6.16 -3.02 12.12
C PHE A 64 -5.96 -4.52 12.19
N LEU A 65 -4.89 -5.03 11.56
CA LEU A 65 -4.48 -6.42 11.71
C LEU A 65 -3.13 -6.48 12.42
N PRO A 66 -3.03 -7.21 13.55
CA PRO A 66 -1.77 -7.38 14.25
C PRO A 66 -0.79 -8.23 13.42
N ASN A 67 0.49 -8.13 13.73
CA ASN A 67 1.57 -8.97 13.18
C ASN A 67 1.78 -8.90 11.65
N ILE A 68 1.10 -8.00 10.94
CA ILE A 68 1.40 -7.71 9.52
C ILE A 68 2.76 -7.01 9.41
N LYS A 69 3.56 -7.40 8.42
CA LYS A 69 4.91 -6.88 8.17
C LYS A 69 5.04 -6.32 6.77
N SER A 70 6.11 -5.55 6.54
CA SER A 70 6.49 -5.13 5.18
C SER A 70 6.71 -6.37 4.31
N GLY A 71 6.27 -6.32 3.06
CA GLY A 71 6.30 -7.43 2.11
C GLY A 71 5.04 -8.30 2.11
N THR A 72 4.16 -8.20 3.11
CA THR A 72 2.88 -8.92 3.11
C THR A 72 2.05 -8.52 1.90
N GLN A 73 1.62 -9.52 1.12
CA GLN A 73 0.72 -9.34 -0.01
C GLN A 73 -0.73 -9.30 0.48
N TYR A 74 -1.54 -8.43 -0.11
CA TYR A 74 -2.96 -8.32 0.17
C TYR A 74 -3.77 -7.83 -1.04
N SER A 75 -5.06 -8.11 -1.03
CA SER A 75 -6.03 -7.59 -1.99
C SER A 75 -7.35 -7.31 -1.28
N TYR A 76 -8.13 -6.35 -1.77
CA TYR A 76 -9.53 -6.31 -1.41
C TYR A 76 -10.30 -7.33 -2.24
N PHE A 77 -11.33 -7.91 -1.65
CA PHE A 77 -12.18 -8.91 -2.28
C PHE A 77 -13.64 -8.50 -2.14
N TYR A 78 -14.29 -8.34 -3.28
CA TYR A 78 -15.72 -8.08 -3.36
C TYR A 78 -16.41 -9.31 -3.95
N SER A 79 -17.46 -9.77 -3.27
CA SER A 79 -18.28 -10.88 -3.73
C SER A 79 -19.76 -10.50 -3.64
N SER A 80 -20.49 -10.83 -4.71
CA SER A 80 -21.93 -10.71 -4.89
C SER A 80 -22.44 -11.99 -5.55
N SER A 81 -23.76 -12.22 -5.57
CA SER A 81 -24.35 -13.47 -6.07
C SER A 81 -23.82 -13.93 -7.43
N ASP A 82 -23.50 -12.99 -8.33
CA ASP A 82 -23.10 -13.29 -9.71
C ASP A 82 -21.63 -12.93 -10.02
N LYS A 83 -20.88 -12.37 -9.06
CA LYS A 83 -19.55 -11.83 -9.34
C LYS A 83 -18.63 -11.81 -8.13
N GLU A 84 -17.42 -12.34 -8.35
CA GLU A 84 -16.29 -12.21 -7.44
C GLU A 84 -15.17 -11.42 -8.12
N VAL A 85 -14.60 -10.46 -7.39
CA VAL A 85 -13.58 -9.56 -7.92
C VAL A 85 -12.47 -9.37 -6.91
N TRP A 86 -11.25 -9.64 -7.38
CA TRP A 86 -10.00 -9.28 -6.72
C TRP A 86 -9.62 -7.85 -7.11
N LEU A 87 -9.47 -6.98 -6.11
CA LEU A 87 -9.23 -5.56 -6.29
C LEU A 87 -7.86 -5.19 -5.68
N ILE A 88 -7.10 -4.40 -6.42
CA ILE A 88 -5.88 -3.75 -5.93
C ILE A 88 -6.31 -2.58 -5.03
N ASP A 89 -5.56 -2.32 -3.97
CA ASP A 89 -5.74 -1.10 -3.18
C ASP A 89 -5.36 0.12 -4.03
N PRO A 90 -6.27 1.07 -4.29
CA PRO A 90 -5.95 2.27 -5.07
C PRO A 90 -4.87 3.15 -4.40
N TYR A 91 -4.56 2.91 -3.13
CA TYR A 91 -3.51 3.58 -2.36
C TYR A 91 -2.28 2.68 -2.11
N ALA A 92 -2.17 1.55 -2.82
CA ALA A 92 -0.99 0.68 -2.73
C ALA A 92 0.29 1.43 -3.13
N LYS A 93 1.33 1.31 -2.32
CA LYS A 93 2.66 1.90 -2.59
C LYS A 93 3.58 0.95 -3.36
N LYS A 94 3.21 -0.33 -3.43
CA LYS A 94 3.88 -1.38 -4.18
C LYS A 94 2.85 -2.42 -4.64
N ILE A 95 3.05 -2.94 -5.85
CA ILE A 95 2.24 -4.01 -6.44
C ILE A 95 3.11 -5.22 -6.77
N SER A 96 2.49 -6.38 -6.85
CA SER A 96 3.12 -7.65 -7.25
C SER A 96 2.15 -8.48 -8.08
N ALA A 97 2.64 -9.54 -8.73
CA ALA A 97 1.76 -10.56 -9.31
C ALA A 97 0.76 -11.05 -8.24
N HIS A 98 -0.51 -11.23 -8.61
CA HIS A 98 -1.51 -11.72 -7.68
C HIS A 98 -1.33 -13.24 -7.46
N PRO A 99 -1.30 -13.73 -6.20
CA PRO A 99 -1.02 -15.15 -5.93
C PRO A 99 -2.08 -16.15 -6.42
N VAL A 100 -3.31 -15.66 -6.64
CA VAL A 100 -4.49 -16.46 -7.01
C VAL A 100 -4.93 -16.12 -8.43
N CYS A 101 -5.13 -14.84 -8.74
CA CYS A 101 -5.60 -14.39 -10.05
C CYS A 101 -4.43 -14.01 -10.99
N LYS A 102 -3.95 -14.94 -11.82
CA LYS A 102 -2.79 -14.74 -12.72
C LYS A 102 -2.90 -13.56 -13.71
N LYS A 103 -4.10 -13.00 -13.91
CA LYS A 103 -4.35 -11.85 -14.80
C LYS A 103 -4.50 -10.53 -14.04
N SER A 104 -4.19 -10.52 -12.74
CA SER A 104 -4.32 -9.34 -11.88
C SER A 104 -3.04 -9.15 -11.05
N TYR A 105 -3.02 -8.05 -10.30
CA TYR A 105 -1.96 -7.74 -9.33
C TYR A 105 -2.52 -7.78 -7.91
N ALA A 106 -1.64 -7.99 -6.94
CA ALA A 106 -1.91 -7.80 -5.53
C ALA A 106 -1.14 -6.58 -5.02
N SER A 107 -1.63 -6.00 -3.94
CA SER A 107 -0.97 -4.90 -3.24
C SER A 107 0.05 -5.46 -2.25
N VAL A 108 1.09 -4.69 -1.95
CA VAL A 108 2.15 -5.10 -1.02
C VAL A 108 2.31 -4.05 0.08
N VAL A 109 2.23 -4.49 1.33
CA VAL A 109 2.52 -3.64 2.48
C VAL A 109 3.98 -3.21 2.42
N THR A 110 4.26 -1.91 2.55
CA THR A 110 5.59 -1.34 2.29
C THR A 110 6.04 -0.46 3.44
N ASN A 111 7.28 -0.68 3.92
CA ASN A 111 7.96 0.29 4.78
C ASN A 111 8.39 1.50 3.94
N ASN A 112 8.02 2.70 4.38
CA ASN A 112 8.31 3.95 3.67
C ASN A 112 9.46 4.73 4.30
N GLU A 113 10.12 4.16 5.31
CA GLU A 113 11.34 4.71 5.85
C GLU A 113 12.46 4.56 4.82
N PHE A 114 13.11 5.68 4.51
CA PHE A 114 14.26 5.73 3.65
C PHE A 114 15.19 6.83 4.16
N ASP A 115 16.47 6.51 4.33
CA ASP A 115 17.48 7.50 4.70
C ASP A 115 17.90 8.30 3.47
N TRP A 116 17.42 9.53 3.38
CA TRP A 116 17.76 10.46 2.30
C TRP A 116 19.17 11.08 2.46
N GLN A 117 19.95 10.71 3.48
CA GLN A 117 21.34 11.15 3.68
C GLN A 117 21.53 12.68 3.63
N GLY A 118 20.51 13.42 4.07
CA GLY A 118 20.53 14.88 4.09
C GLY A 118 20.30 15.57 2.74
N VAL A 119 19.88 14.83 1.69
CA VAL A 119 19.50 15.43 0.41
C VAL A 119 18.35 16.43 0.62
N VAL A 120 18.53 17.64 0.07
CA VAL A 120 17.54 18.73 0.11
C VAL A 120 16.97 19.01 -1.27
N GLN A 121 15.76 19.56 -1.33
CA GLN A 121 15.12 19.94 -2.58
C GLN A 121 15.93 21.03 -3.32
N PRO A 122 16.31 20.84 -4.60
CA PRO A 122 16.93 21.89 -5.40
C PRO A 122 15.92 23.02 -5.68
N THR A 123 16.30 24.27 -5.39
CA THR A 123 15.47 25.47 -5.55
C THR A 123 15.93 26.31 -6.75
N VAL A 124 15.99 25.70 -7.93
CA VAL A 124 16.43 26.37 -9.16
C VAL A 124 15.30 27.30 -9.67
N GLY A 125 15.65 28.55 -10.00
CA GLY A 125 14.72 29.51 -10.60
C GLY A 125 14.19 29.03 -11.94
N ARG A 126 12.94 29.36 -12.29
CA ARG A 126 12.33 28.92 -13.56
C ARG A 126 13.10 29.41 -14.78
N ASP A 127 13.62 30.63 -14.72
CA ASP A 127 14.46 31.27 -15.74
C ASP A 127 15.83 30.60 -15.91
N GLN A 128 16.25 29.79 -14.94
CA GLN A 128 17.49 29.03 -14.93
C GLN A 128 17.26 27.53 -15.15
N THR A 129 16.01 27.10 -15.35
CA THR A 129 15.65 25.68 -15.45
C THR A 129 15.73 25.20 -16.90
N LEU A 130 16.50 24.13 -17.14
CA LEU A 130 16.42 23.33 -18.37
C LEU A 130 15.78 21.97 -18.06
N VAL A 131 14.71 21.61 -18.77
CA VAL A 131 14.04 20.31 -18.60
C VAL A 131 14.60 19.30 -19.59
N TYR A 132 15.01 18.13 -19.11
CA TYR A 132 15.46 17.02 -19.93
C TYR A 132 14.49 15.84 -19.80
N GLU A 133 13.64 15.64 -20.81
CA GLU A 133 12.67 14.54 -20.86
C GLU A 133 13.33 13.25 -21.38
N VAL A 134 13.18 12.16 -20.63
CA VAL A 134 13.82 10.87 -20.91
C VAL A 134 12.92 9.69 -20.56
N HIS A 135 13.11 8.58 -21.26
CA HIS A 135 12.54 7.29 -20.89
C HIS A 135 13.52 6.52 -20.00
N VAL A 136 13.13 6.16 -18.77
CA VAL A 136 14.01 5.50 -17.76
C VAL A 136 14.81 4.34 -18.36
N LYS A 137 14.15 3.38 -19.01
CA LYS A 137 14.84 2.26 -19.70
C LYS A 137 15.71 2.72 -20.88
N GLY A 138 15.14 3.45 -21.85
CA GLY A 138 15.82 3.85 -23.07
C GLY A 138 17.06 4.72 -22.85
N LEU A 139 17.10 5.50 -21.77
CA LEU A 139 18.24 6.37 -21.42
C LEU A 139 19.53 5.57 -21.22
N THR A 140 19.45 4.36 -20.64
CA THR A 140 20.64 3.61 -20.23
C THR A 140 20.74 2.20 -20.82
N GLN A 141 19.69 1.67 -21.47
CA GLN A 141 19.65 0.28 -21.94
C GLN A 141 20.82 -0.11 -22.87
N GLN A 142 21.39 0.83 -23.62
CA GLN A 142 22.51 0.59 -24.54
C GLN A 142 23.74 1.44 -24.18
N HIS A 143 23.79 2.00 -22.97
CA HIS A 143 24.89 2.85 -22.55
C HIS A 143 26.10 1.98 -22.16
N PRO A 144 27.24 2.08 -22.87
CA PRO A 144 28.36 1.13 -22.71
C PRO A 144 28.99 1.16 -21.30
N ASP A 145 28.91 2.29 -20.60
CA ASP A 145 29.49 2.43 -19.25
C ASP A 145 28.56 1.99 -18.10
N ILE A 146 27.31 1.58 -18.40
CA ILE A 146 26.39 1.08 -17.36
C ILE A 146 26.59 -0.44 -17.24
N PRO A 147 26.92 -0.97 -16.04
CA PRO A 147 27.06 -2.41 -15.86
C PRO A 147 25.79 -3.16 -16.23
N GLU A 148 25.96 -4.37 -16.79
CA GLU A 148 24.86 -5.30 -16.99
C GLU A 148 24.19 -5.62 -15.64
N PRO A 149 22.86 -5.90 -15.62
CA PRO A 149 22.15 -6.24 -14.40
C PRO A 149 22.81 -7.40 -13.67
N PHE A 150 22.82 -7.36 -12.34
CA PHE A 150 23.22 -8.52 -11.54
C PHE A 150 22.24 -9.67 -11.84
N VAL A 151 22.75 -10.71 -12.50
CA VAL A 151 22.01 -11.97 -12.78
C VAL A 151 21.96 -12.83 -11.53
#